data_AF-A0AA43UHX6-F1
#
_entry.id   AF-A0AA43UHX6-F1
#
_cell.length_a   1.000
_cell.length_b   1.000
_cell.length_c   1.000
_cell.angle_alpha   90.00
_cell.angle_beta   90.00
_cell.angle_gamma   90.00
#
_symmetry.space_group_name_H-M   'P 1'
#
loop_
_entity.id
_entity.type
_entity.pdbx_description
1 polymer ?
#
loop_
_entity_poly.entity_id
_entity_poly.type
_entity_poly.pdbx_seq_one_letter_code
_entity_poly.pdbx_strand_id
1 'polypeptide(L)'
;MVDTNNEKTSFIEKAEKEIKSRCVKEEKNIKKLDEELKELERSNKGYSRFLKELDEFLEESMNDFNVSKEDLGPYFRRNINEVFQSYLNIKEDAITEINVLNNFKLKKDKQLKETLKTQKFFRSQYLDSDFFTSCLPLVELYQKEIDTLNDILKLLSTILQILKEIVSNLKSWD
;
A
#
# COMPACT_ATOMS: atom_id res chain seq x y z
N MET A 1 -8.90 57.26 1.66
CA MET A 1 -8.39 56.17 0.79
C MET A 1 -7.08 55.66 1.37
N VAL A 2 -7.11 54.81 2.42
CA VAL A 2 -5.91 54.19 3.01
C VAL A 2 -6.13 52.70 3.38
N ASP A 3 -7.34 52.13 3.30
CA ASP A 3 -7.62 50.82 3.90
C ASP A 3 -7.43 49.59 3.00
N THR A 4 -7.50 49.72 1.67
CA THR A 4 -7.45 48.56 0.76
C THR A 4 -6.07 47.89 0.63
N ASN A 5 -4.98 48.61 0.91
CA ASN A 5 -3.63 48.03 0.84
C ASN A 5 -3.29 47.25 2.13
N ASN A 6 -3.70 47.73 3.31
CA ASN A 6 -3.43 47.03 4.57
C ASN A 6 -4.24 45.73 4.69
N GLU A 7 -5.50 45.72 4.24
CA GLU A 7 -6.33 44.52 4.24
C GLU A 7 -5.82 43.45 3.28
N LYS A 8 -5.37 43.85 2.07
CA LYS A 8 -4.70 42.95 1.14
C LYS A 8 -3.45 42.35 1.78
N THR A 9 -2.52 43.15 2.29
CA THR A 9 -1.30 42.64 2.93
C THR A 9 -1.60 41.69 4.10
N SER A 10 -2.63 41.98 4.93
CA SER A 10 -3.05 41.09 6.01
C SER A 10 -3.62 39.74 5.52
N PHE A 11 -4.37 39.75 4.42
CA PHE A 11 -4.88 38.53 3.79
C PHE A 11 -3.75 37.66 3.23
N ILE A 12 -2.78 38.30 2.58
CA ILE A 12 -1.59 37.66 2.00
C ILE A 12 -0.82 36.87 3.05
N GLU A 13 -0.46 37.54 4.15
CA GLU A 13 0.31 36.92 5.22
C GLU A 13 -0.42 35.74 5.89
N LYS A 14 -1.75 35.82 6.01
CA LYS A 14 -2.58 34.73 6.56
C LYS A 14 -2.57 33.52 5.63
N ALA A 15 -2.74 33.73 4.32
CA ALA A 15 -2.69 32.67 3.33
C ALA A 15 -1.32 31.97 3.32
N GLU A 16 -0.23 32.73 3.34
CA GLU A 16 1.13 32.17 3.40
C GLU A 16 1.39 31.37 4.67
N LYS A 17 0.92 31.86 5.83
CA LYS A 17 1.01 31.11 7.10
C LYS A 17 0.22 29.81 7.05
N GLU A 18 -0.97 29.83 6.46
CA GLU A 18 -1.76 28.61 6.27
C GLU A 18 -1.05 27.62 5.35
N ILE A 19 -0.52 28.07 4.21
CA ILE A 19 0.21 27.22 3.27
C ILE A 19 1.43 26.60 3.96
N LYS A 20 2.22 27.39 4.68
CA LYS A 20 3.37 26.87 5.45
C LYS A 20 2.96 25.80 6.47
N SER A 21 1.86 26.03 7.19
CA SER A 21 1.32 25.05 8.15
C SER A 21 0.88 23.76 7.45
N ARG A 22 0.24 23.86 6.28
CA ARG A 22 -0.12 22.70 5.46
C ARG A 22 1.11 21.96 4.96
N CYS A 23 2.14 22.64 4.48
CA CYS A 23 3.40 21.98 4.06
C CYS A 23 3.97 21.10 5.19
N VAL A 24 4.06 21.63 6.42
CA VAL A 24 4.55 20.85 7.58
C VAL A 24 3.68 19.63 7.86
N LYS A 25 2.37 19.72 7.65
CA LYS A 25 1.45 18.60 7.82
C LYS A 25 1.67 17.55 6.72
N GLU A 26 1.75 17.96 5.46
CA GLU A 26 1.92 17.04 4.34
C GLU A 26 3.29 16.36 4.35
N GLU A 27 4.36 17.04 4.77
CA GLU A 27 5.66 16.42 5.01
C GLU A 27 5.58 15.27 6.03
N LYS A 28 4.79 15.43 7.10
CA LYS A 28 4.57 14.37 8.09
C LYS A 28 3.74 13.22 7.52
N ASN A 29 2.75 13.52 6.67
CA ASN A 29 1.94 12.50 6.01
C ASN A 29 2.78 11.67 5.05
N ILE A 30 3.61 12.32 4.22
CA ILE A 30 4.53 11.65 3.29
C ILE A 30 5.49 10.74 4.05
N LYS A 31 6.06 11.18 5.18
CA LYS A 31 6.92 10.33 6.00
C LYS A 31 6.22 9.05 6.46
N LYS A 32 4.95 9.14 6.86
CA LYS A 32 4.16 7.96 7.25
C LYS A 32 3.90 7.04 6.05
N LEU A 33 3.60 7.60 4.87
CA LEU A 33 3.43 6.83 3.65
C LEU A 33 4.73 6.14 3.22
N ASP A 34 5.87 6.82 3.37
CA ASP A 34 7.20 6.25 3.09
C ASP A 34 7.53 5.10 4.07
N GLU A 35 7.07 5.17 5.33
CA GLU A 35 7.18 4.08 6.31
C GLU A 35 6.29 2.89 5.92
N GLU A 36 5.02 3.14 5.59
CA GLU A 36 4.10 2.10 5.11
C GLU A 36 4.63 1.41 3.84
N LEU A 37 5.20 2.17 2.90
CA LEU A 37 5.81 1.62 1.68
C LEU A 37 6.95 0.66 2.02
N LYS A 38 7.84 1.04 2.95
CA LYS A 38 8.94 0.17 3.39
C LYS A 38 8.45 -1.11 4.07
N GLU A 39 7.38 -1.03 4.84
CA GLU A 39 6.77 -2.22 5.44
C GLU A 39 6.23 -3.16 4.37
N LEU A 40 5.50 -2.62 3.38
CA LEU A 40 5.02 -3.40 2.25
C LEU A 40 6.16 -4.00 1.41
N GLU A 41 7.28 -3.30 1.24
CA GLU A 41 8.45 -3.84 0.53
C GLU A 41 9.05 -5.05 1.26
N ARG A 42 9.08 -5.00 2.60
CA ARG A 42 9.51 -6.12 3.43
C ARG A 42 8.52 -7.28 3.33
N SER A 43 7.23 -7.00 3.43
CA SER A 43 6.18 -8.02 3.29
C SER A 43 6.23 -8.68 1.91
N ASN A 44 6.39 -7.90 0.84
CA ASN A 44 6.53 -8.44 -0.52
C ASN A 44 7.71 -9.40 -0.65
N LYS A 45 8.87 -9.05 -0.08
CA LYS A 45 10.03 -9.95 -0.03
C LYS A 45 9.75 -11.22 0.78
N GLY A 46 9.10 -11.07 1.93
CA GLY A 46 8.71 -12.19 2.80
C GLY A 46 7.79 -13.18 2.11
N TYR A 47 6.68 -12.69 1.54
CA TYR A 47 5.72 -13.54 0.83
C TYR A 47 6.30 -14.15 -0.45
N SER A 48 7.08 -13.40 -1.23
CA SER A 48 7.74 -13.94 -2.43
C SER A 48 8.68 -15.09 -2.07
N ARG A 49 9.45 -14.93 -0.98
CA ARG A 49 10.34 -15.97 -0.49
C ARG A 49 9.56 -17.19 -0.03
N PHE A 50 8.51 -16.98 0.77
CA PHE A 50 7.66 -18.06 1.26
C PHE A 50 7.00 -18.84 0.13
N LEU A 51 6.49 -18.16 -0.91
CA LEU A 51 5.90 -18.83 -2.07
C LEU A 51 6.91 -19.77 -2.76
N LYS A 52 8.17 -19.34 -2.91
CA LYS A 52 9.23 -20.19 -3.45
C LYS A 52 9.51 -21.40 -2.57
N GLU A 53 9.62 -21.18 -1.26
CA GLU A 53 9.85 -22.27 -0.28
C GLU A 53 8.67 -23.25 -0.26
N LEU A 54 7.44 -22.77 -0.44
CA LEU A 54 6.25 -23.59 -0.56
C LEU A 54 6.28 -24.44 -1.84
N ASP A 55 6.61 -23.84 -2.99
CA ASP A 55 6.72 -24.58 -4.25
C ASP A 55 7.75 -25.71 -4.16
N GLU A 56 8.92 -25.42 -3.58
CA GLU A 56 9.98 -26.42 -3.32
C GLU A 56 9.48 -27.53 -2.39
N PHE A 57 8.85 -27.18 -1.27
CA PHE A 57 8.30 -28.16 -0.32
C PHE A 57 7.27 -29.08 -0.98
N LEU A 58 6.38 -28.54 -1.81
CA LEU A 58 5.36 -29.34 -2.49
C LEU A 58 6.01 -30.28 -3.52
N GLU A 59 6.98 -29.81 -4.30
CA GLU A 59 7.70 -30.63 -5.27
C GLU A 59 8.50 -31.76 -4.60
N GLU A 60 9.27 -31.45 -3.56
CA GLU A 60 10.01 -32.44 -2.78
C GLU A 60 9.07 -33.47 -2.16
N SER A 61 7.97 -33.03 -1.55
CA SER A 61 6.99 -33.93 -0.94
C SER A 61 6.31 -34.85 -1.95
N MET A 62 6.00 -34.36 -3.16
CA MET A 62 5.44 -35.20 -4.23
C MET A 62 6.41 -36.33 -4.60
N ASN A 63 7.71 -36.02 -4.70
CA ASN A 63 8.74 -36.98 -5.05
C ASN A 63 9.00 -37.99 -3.92
N ASP A 64 9.13 -37.51 -2.69
CA ASP A 64 9.46 -38.33 -1.52
C ASP A 64 8.35 -39.33 -1.17
N PHE A 65 7.09 -38.89 -1.27
CA PHE A 65 5.94 -39.73 -0.95
C PHE A 65 5.31 -40.39 -2.18
N ASN A 66 5.79 -40.06 -3.39
CA ASN A 66 5.27 -40.56 -4.66
C ASN A 66 3.75 -40.35 -4.79
N VAL A 67 3.29 -39.14 -4.51
CA VAL A 67 1.87 -38.72 -4.58
C VAL A 67 1.70 -37.47 -5.44
N SER A 68 0.51 -37.29 -6.04
CA SER A 68 0.14 -36.07 -6.76
C SER A 68 0.12 -34.85 -5.85
N LYS A 69 0.26 -33.64 -6.43
CA LYS A 69 0.07 -32.38 -5.70
C LYS A 69 -1.30 -32.31 -5.03
N GLU A 70 -2.35 -32.78 -5.71
CA GLU A 70 -3.72 -32.82 -5.22
C GLU A 70 -3.90 -33.77 -4.04
N ASP A 71 -3.09 -34.83 -3.97
CA ASP A 71 -3.18 -35.87 -2.94
C ASP A 71 -2.27 -35.57 -1.73
N LEU A 72 -1.38 -34.59 -1.82
CA LEU A 72 -0.51 -34.18 -0.71
C LEU A 72 -1.31 -33.79 0.53
N GLY A 73 -2.31 -32.90 0.41
CA GLY A 73 -3.14 -32.48 1.55
C GLY A 73 -3.77 -33.68 2.28
N PRO A 74 -4.52 -34.56 1.59
CA PRO A 74 -5.05 -35.79 2.15
C PRO A 74 -3.98 -36.74 2.74
N TYR A 75 -2.82 -36.85 2.09
CA TYR A 75 -1.71 -37.67 2.56
C TYR A 75 -1.14 -37.15 3.89
N PHE A 76 -0.80 -35.86 3.95
CA PHE A 76 -0.29 -35.22 5.16
C PHE A 76 -1.32 -35.27 6.29
N ARG A 77 -2.61 -35.04 6.00
CA ARG A 77 -3.68 -35.18 7.00
C ARG A 77 -3.72 -36.55 7.68
N ARG A 78 -3.45 -37.61 6.92
CA ARG A 78 -3.48 -39.00 7.42
C ARG A 78 -2.18 -39.45 8.08
N ASN A 79 -1.04 -39.00 7.57
CA ASN A 79 0.27 -39.54 7.95
C ASN A 79 1.10 -38.57 8.80
N ILE A 80 0.93 -37.27 8.63
CA ILE A 80 1.72 -36.21 9.28
C ILE A 80 0.81 -35.01 9.58
N ASN A 81 -0.21 -35.24 10.42
CA ASN A 81 -1.30 -34.27 10.62
C ASN A 81 -0.81 -32.92 11.16
N GLU A 82 0.29 -32.86 11.92
CA GLU A 82 0.86 -31.60 12.40
C GLU A 82 1.26 -30.66 11.24
N VAL A 83 1.94 -31.20 10.22
CA VAL A 83 2.32 -30.44 9.03
C VAL A 83 1.07 -30.03 8.25
N PHE A 84 0.07 -30.91 8.14
CA PHE A 84 -1.23 -30.57 7.57
C PHE A 84 -1.88 -29.37 8.25
N GLN A 85 -1.98 -29.38 9.59
CA GLN A 85 -2.56 -28.27 10.35
C GLN A 85 -1.76 -26.98 10.18
N SER A 86 -0.42 -27.05 10.13
CA SER A 86 0.41 -25.87 9.89
C SER A 86 0.12 -25.20 8.55
N TYR A 87 0.03 -25.97 7.46
CA TYR A 87 -0.27 -25.42 6.14
C TYR A 87 -1.73 -24.99 5.96
N LEU A 88 -2.67 -25.67 6.63
CA LEU A 88 -4.06 -25.22 6.73
C LEU A 88 -4.13 -23.82 7.38
N ASN A 89 -3.45 -23.62 8.52
CA ASN A 89 -3.40 -22.32 9.19
C ASN A 89 -2.78 -21.24 8.29
N ILE A 90 -1.67 -21.55 7.59
CA ILE A 90 -1.05 -20.61 6.65
C ILE A 90 -2.01 -20.20 5.54
N LYS A 91 -2.82 -21.14 5.01
CA LYS A 91 -3.84 -20.84 4.01
C LYS A 91 -4.92 -19.90 4.58
N GLU A 92 -5.41 -20.17 5.78
CA GLU A 92 -6.41 -19.33 6.46
C GLU A 92 -5.88 -17.92 6.77
N ASP A 93 -4.63 -17.83 7.24
CA ASP A 93 -3.94 -16.57 7.48
C ASP A 93 -3.77 -15.77 6.18
N ALA A 94 -3.37 -16.43 5.08
CA ALA A 94 -3.25 -15.78 3.78
C ALA A 94 -4.59 -15.25 3.26
N ILE A 95 -5.70 -15.99 3.46
CA ILE A 95 -7.05 -15.52 3.12
C ILE A 95 -7.43 -14.30 3.95
N THR A 96 -7.15 -14.32 5.26
CA THR A 96 -7.41 -13.20 6.16
C THR A 96 -6.61 -11.96 5.75
N GLU A 97 -5.33 -12.13 5.46
CA GLU A 97 -4.45 -11.06 5.02
C GLU A 97 -4.92 -10.45 3.68
N ILE A 98 -5.35 -11.28 2.72
CA ILE A 98 -5.96 -10.80 1.46
C ILE A 98 -7.13 -9.85 1.75
N ASN A 99 -8.01 -10.20 2.69
CA ASN A 99 -9.15 -9.36 3.04
C ASN A 99 -8.72 -8.03 3.68
N VAL A 100 -7.74 -8.08 4.58
CA VAL A 100 -7.18 -6.89 5.24
C VAL A 100 -6.53 -5.96 4.21
N LEU A 101 -5.67 -6.50 3.33
CA LEU A 101 -4.95 -5.73 2.33
C LEU A 101 -5.86 -5.18 1.22
N ASN A 102 -6.94 -5.88 0.86
CA ASN A 102 -7.95 -5.31 -0.05
C ASN A 102 -8.63 -4.08 0.56
N ASN A 103 -9.02 -4.14 1.83
CA ASN A 103 -9.58 -2.98 2.53
C ASN A 103 -8.59 -1.83 2.63
N PHE A 104 -7.32 -2.14 2.88
CA PHE A 104 -6.25 -1.14 2.91
C PHE A 104 -6.03 -0.49 1.53
N LYS A 105 -5.99 -1.30 0.46
CA LYS A 105 -5.89 -0.83 -0.93
C LYS A 105 -7.02 0.12 -1.29
N LEU A 106 -8.27 -0.20 -0.91
CA LEU A 106 -9.41 0.70 -1.12
C LEU A 106 -9.24 2.04 -0.40
N LYS A 107 -8.74 2.04 0.83
CA LYS A 107 -8.46 3.28 1.59
C LYS A 107 -7.40 4.14 0.87
N LYS A 108 -6.32 3.52 0.39
CA LYS A 108 -5.23 4.23 -0.31
C LYS A 108 -5.65 4.75 -1.69
N ASP A 109 -6.48 4.02 -2.43
CA ASP A 109 -7.05 4.49 -3.69
C ASP A 109 -7.96 5.72 -3.48
N LYS A 110 -8.77 5.72 -2.41
CA LYS A 110 -9.57 6.89 -2.04
C LYS A 110 -8.69 8.09 -1.68
N GLN A 111 -7.65 7.87 -0.86
CA GLN A 111 -6.69 8.92 -0.50
C GLN A 111 -6.00 9.51 -1.75
N LEU A 112 -5.58 8.68 -2.69
CA LEU A 112 -4.97 9.12 -3.96
C LEU A 112 -5.92 10.04 -4.74
N LYS A 113 -7.19 9.66 -4.88
CA LYS A 113 -8.20 10.48 -5.58
C LYS A 113 -8.43 11.83 -4.91
N GLU A 114 -8.45 11.88 -3.58
CA GLU A 114 -8.59 13.12 -2.82
C GLU A 114 -7.35 14.01 -2.96
N THR A 115 -6.16 13.41 -2.93
CA THR A 115 -4.87 14.10 -3.09
C THR A 115 -4.73 14.71 -4.49
N LEU A 116 -5.08 13.96 -5.54
CA LEU A 116 -5.11 14.46 -6.92
C LEU A 116 -6.02 15.68 -7.09
N LYS A 117 -7.22 15.64 -6.51
CA LYS A 117 -8.16 16.79 -6.54
C LYS A 117 -7.58 18.00 -5.83
N THR A 118 -6.97 17.78 -4.67
CA THR A 118 -6.37 18.84 -3.85
C THR A 118 -5.17 19.48 -4.54
N GLN A 119 -4.28 18.66 -5.13
CA GLN A 119 -3.15 19.15 -5.92
C GLN A 119 -3.63 20.02 -7.10
N LYS A 120 -4.64 19.54 -7.85
CA LYS A 120 -5.21 20.30 -8.98
C LYS A 120 -5.73 21.66 -8.54
N PHE A 121 -6.39 21.73 -7.38
CA PHE A 121 -6.85 23.00 -6.81
C PHE A 121 -5.67 23.95 -6.55
N PHE A 122 -4.67 23.55 -5.77
CA PHE A 122 -3.53 24.41 -5.45
C PHE A 122 -2.69 24.79 -6.68
N ARG A 123 -2.59 23.89 -7.66
CA ARG A 123 -1.94 24.15 -8.95
C ARG A 123 -2.69 25.23 -9.76
N SER A 124 -4.02 25.21 -9.77
CA SER A 124 -4.80 26.29 -10.42
C SER A 124 -4.55 27.64 -9.77
N GLN A 125 -4.53 27.69 -8.42
CA GLN A 125 -4.27 28.94 -7.70
C GLN A 125 -2.88 29.50 -8.02
N TYR A 126 -1.86 28.64 -8.07
CA TYR A 126 -0.49 29.02 -8.43
C TYR A 126 -0.38 29.61 -9.85
N LEU A 127 -1.09 29.06 -10.83
CA LEU A 127 -0.99 29.49 -12.23
C LEU A 127 -1.71 30.81 -12.51
N ASP A 128 -2.70 31.18 -11.68
CA ASP A 128 -3.57 32.33 -11.92
C ASP A 128 -3.02 33.66 -11.33
N SER A 129 -1.97 33.63 -10.49
CA SER A 129 -1.40 34.86 -9.90
C SER A 129 -0.01 34.69 -9.29
N ASP A 130 0.87 35.69 -9.46
CA ASP A 130 2.17 35.81 -8.77
C ASP A 130 2.04 35.71 -7.23
N PHE A 131 0.86 36.07 -6.72
CA PHE A 131 0.49 36.01 -5.31
C PHE A 131 0.51 34.59 -4.72
N PHE A 132 0.33 33.55 -5.55
CA PHE A 132 0.26 32.15 -5.11
C PHE A 132 1.51 31.34 -5.44
N THR A 133 2.64 31.99 -5.76
CA THR A 133 3.96 31.32 -5.78
C THR A 133 4.26 30.56 -4.50
N SER A 134 3.72 31.04 -3.36
CA SER A 134 3.76 30.36 -2.07
C SER A 134 3.10 28.98 -2.05
N CYS A 135 2.19 28.67 -2.99
CA CYS A 135 1.56 27.35 -3.13
C CYS A 135 2.45 26.30 -3.81
N LEU A 136 3.50 26.71 -4.55
CA LEU A 136 4.34 25.78 -5.31
C LEU A 136 4.91 24.63 -4.44
N PRO A 137 5.48 24.89 -3.25
CA PRO A 137 5.96 23.81 -2.37
C PRO A 137 4.85 22.82 -1.98
N LEU A 138 3.62 23.29 -1.80
CA LEU A 138 2.49 22.44 -1.45
C LEU A 138 2.07 21.56 -2.65
N VAL A 139 2.13 22.09 -3.87
CA VAL A 139 1.90 21.31 -5.11
C VAL A 139 2.93 20.21 -5.27
N GLU A 140 4.21 20.50 -5.01
CA GLU A 140 5.30 19.53 -5.05
C GLU A 140 5.13 18.43 -3.99
N LEU A 141 4.76 18.80 -2.76
CA LEU A 141 4.47 17.83 -1.69
C LEU A 141 3.30 16.91 -2.07
N TYR A 142 2.21 17.45 -2.61
CA TYR A 142 1.11 16.61 -3.08
C TYR A 142 1.51 15.72 -4.26
N GLN A 143 2.41 16.18 -5.16
CA GLN A 143 2.94 15.31 -6.21
C GLN A 143 3.71 14.13 -5.59
N LYS A 144 4.59 14.41 -4.62
CA LYS A 144 5.32 13.35 -3.92
C LYS A 144 4.39 12.36 -3.22
N GLU A 145 3.34 12.86 -2.55
CA GLU A 145 2.32 12.01 -1.93
C GLU A 145 1.60 11.11 -2.96
N ILE A 146 1.24 11.68 -4.11
CA ILE A 146 0.62 10.94 -5.23
C ILE A 146 1.56 9.82 -5.71
N ASP A 147 2.84 10.12 -5.89
CA ASP A 147 3.83 9.15 -6.37
C ASP A 147 3.99 8.00 -5.35
N THR A 148 4.16 8.31 -4.06
CA THR A 148 4.24 7.29 -2.99
C THR A 148 2.96 6.45 -2.90
N LEU A 149 1.77 7.05 -3.04
CA LEU A 149 0.50 6.30 -3.03
C LEU A 149 0.38 5.36 -4.23
N ASN A 150 0.83 5.77 -5.41
CA ASN A 150 0.85 4.90 -6.59
C ASN A 150 1.77 3.69 -6.38
N ASP A 151 2.95 3.90 -5.81
CA ASP A 151 3.89 2.83 -5.49
C ASP A 151 3.30 1.84 -4.47
N ILE A 152 2.66 2.36 -3.41
CA ILE A 152 1.92 1.53 -2.43
C ILE A 152 0.85 0.69 -3.13
N LEU A 153 0.02 1.29 -3.98
CA LEU A 153 -1.07 0.57 -4.67
C LEU A 153 -0.56 -0.51 -5.63
N LYS A 154 0.57 -0.24 -6.31
CA LYS A 154 1.24 -1.21 -7.18
C LYS A 154 1.74 -2.39 -6.34
N LEU A 155 2.43 -2.11 -5.24
CA LEU A 155 3.02 -3.14 -4.39
C LEU A 155 1.96 -3.99 -3.69
N LEU A 156 0.87 -3.38 -3.21
CA LEU A 156 -0.30 -4.10 -2.69
C LEU A 156 -0.89 -5.06 -3.72
N SER A 157 -0.94 -4.66 -4.99
CA SER A 157 -1.45 -5.52 -6.06
C SER A 157 -0.55 -6.75 -6.26
N THR A 158 0.76 -6.57 -6.22
CA THR A 158 1.74 -7.67 -6.28
C THR A 158 1.59 -8.62 -5.08
N ILE A 159 1.56 -8.09 -3.86
CA ILE A 159 1.40 -8.89 -2.63
C ILE A 159 0.10 -9.70 -2.67
N LEU A 160 -1.01 -9.06 -3.04
CA LEU A 160 -2.31 -9.73 -3.17
C LEU A 160 -2.28 -10.88 -4.19
N GLN A 161 -1.50 -10.75 -5.25
CA GLN A 161 -1.34 -11.83 -6.22
C GLN A 161 -0.54 -13.00 -5.64
N ILE A 162 0.59 -12.72 -4.98
CA ILE A 162 1.40 -13.74 -4.30
C ILE A 162 0.57 -14.51 -3.27
N LEU A 163 -0.21 -13.81 -2.43
CA LEU A 163 -1.06 -14.45 -1.43
C LEU A 163 -2.13 -15.34 -2.08
N LYS A 164 -2.70 -14.93 -3.22
CA LYS A 164 -3.66 -15.78 -3.96
C LYS A 164 -2.99 -17.02 -4.53
N GLU A 165 -1.74 -16.93 -4.99
CA GLU A 165 -0.96 -18.07 -5.46
C GLU A 165 -0.67 -19.04 -4.31
N ILE A 166 -0.29 -18.55 -3.12
CA ILE A 166 -0.15 -19.37 -1.91
C ILE A 166 -1.44 -20.14 -1.60
N VAL A 167 -2.58 -19.43 -1.54
CA VAL A 167 -3.89 -20.06 -1.28
C VAL A 167 -4.25 -21.09 -2.36
N SER A 168 -3.93 -20.81 -3.63
CA SER A 168 -4.17 -21.73 -4.74
C SER A 168 -3.32 -23.00 -4.64
N ASN A 169 -2.04 -22.86 -4.28
CA ASN A 169 -1.13 -23.98 -4.06
C ASN A 169 -1.59 -24.88 -2.90
N LEU A 170 -2.27 -24.31 -1.91
CA LEU A 170 -2.82 -25.02 -0.74
C LEU A 170 -4.30 -25.39 -0.89
N LYS A 171 -4.87 -25.33 -2.11
CA LYS A 171 -6.31 -25.60 -2.32
C LYS A 171 -6.78 -26.98 -1.84
N SER A 172 -5.94 -28.01 -1.94
CA SER A 172 -6.27 -29.40 -1.55
C SER A 172 -6.07 -29.68 -0.05
N TRP A 173 -5.65 -28.67 0.71
CA TRP A 173 -5.40 -28.76 2.15
C TRP A 173 -6.65 -28.27 2.89
N ASP A 174 -7.74 -29.06 2.82
CA ASP A 174 -9.05 -28.85 3.50
C ASP A 174 -9.49 -30.14 4.24
#